data_AF-A0A411YH26-F1
#
_entry.id   AF-A0A411YH26-F1
#
_cell.length_a   1.000
_cell.length_b   1.000
_cell.length_c   1.000
_cell.angle_alpha   90.00
_cell.angle_beta   90.00
_cell.angle_gamma   90.00
#
_symmetry.space_group_name_H-M   'P 1'
#
loop_
_entity.id
_entity.type
_entity.pdbx_description
1 polymer ?
#
loop_
_entity_poly.entity_id
_entity_poly.type
_entity_poly.pdbx_seq_one_letter_code
_entity_poly.pdbx_strand_id
1 'polypeptide(L)'
;MRFTVFEKRGDEVGARVVEKPEFEPFTHFDGAPLRAVQRADVTSAPGVRTEMVHIAAGGHFVMHASPDVAVCNVIRGRGELVLPQGEVLGYEAPELYVFLPDTLHEWRNIEADTLLSTALVEAR
;
A
#
# COMPACT_ATOMS: atom_id res chain seq x y z
N MET A 1 -13.55 2.31 -4.94
CA MET A 1 -13.61 1.20 -3.98
C MET A 1 -14.25 1.72 -2.70
N ARG A 2 -15.16 0.96 -2.07
CA ARG A 2 -15.70 1.23 -0.73
C ARG A 2 -14.93 0.39 0.30
N PHE A 3 -14.71 0.90 1.50
CA PHE A 3 -14.23 0.08 2.62
C PHE A 3 -15.07 0.31 3.88
N THR A 4 -14.96 -0.62 4.83
CA THR A 4 -15.67 -0.55 6.11
C THR A 4 -14.70 -0.91 7.22
N VAL A 5 -14.60 -0.05 8.22
CA VAL A 5 -13.81 -0.29 9.43
C VAL A 5 -14.76 -0.60 10.57
N PHE A 6 -14.49 -1.66 11.31
CA PHE A 6 -15.26 -2.05 12.49
C PHE A 6 -14.44 -1.73 13.74
N GLU A 7 -15.06 -1.07 14.72
CA GLU A 7 -14.41 -0.65 15.96
C GLU A 7 -15.25 -1.10 17.15
N LYS A 8 -14.60 -1.68 18.17
CA LYS A 8 -15.25 -2.01 19.44
C LYS A 8 -15.23 -0.80 20.37
N ARG A 9 -16.37 -0.46 20.98
CA ARG A 9 -16.53 0.63 21.95
C ARG A 9 -17.29 0.10 23.16
N GLY A 10 -16.57 -0.23 24.24
CA GLY A 10 -17.17 -0.96 25.36
C GLY A 10 -17.63 -2.35 24.89
N ASP A 11 -18.91 -2.67 25.07
CA ASP A 11 -19.50 -3.94 24.64
C ASP A 11 -20.13 -3.89 23.22
N GLU A 12 -20.10 -2.72 22.57
CA GLU A 12 -20.68 -2.52 21.25
C GLU A 12 -19.64 -2.59 20.13
N VAL A 13 -20.07 -3.00 18.93
CA VAL A 13 -19.28 -2.93 17.69
C VAL A 13 -19.94 -1.95 16.74
N GLY A 14 -19.24 -0.87 16.41
CA GLY A 14 -19.64 0.11 15.41
C GLY A 14 -19.00 -0.18 14.05
N ALA A 15 -19.70 0.18 12.98
CA ALA A 15 -19.18 0.14 11.62
C ALA A 15 -19.06 1.56 11.06
N ARG A 16 -17.88 1.89 10.53
CA ARG A 16 -17.60 3.11 9.79
C ARG A 16 -17.41 2.76 8.32
N VAL A 17 -18.40 3.10 7.50
CA VAL A 17 -18.35 2.87 6.04
C VAL A 17 -17.81 4.11 5.35
N VAL A 18 -16.81 3.93 4.48
CA VAL A 18 -16.28 4.97 3.60
C VAL A 18 -16.63 4.58 2.17
N GLU A 19 -17.65 5.23 1.62
CA GLU A 19 -18.18 4.97 0.27
C GLU A 19 -17.17 5.30 -0.83
N LYS A 20 -16.45 6.40 -0.65
CA LYS A 20 -15.43 6.89 -1.58
C LYS A 20 -14.27 7.44 -0.77
N PRO A 21 -13.13 6.74 -0.69
CA PRO A 21 -11.96 7.26 -0.01
C PRO A 21 -11.39 8.46 -0.76
N GLU A 22 -10.95 9.45 0.00
CA GLU A 22 -10.25 10.61 -0.51
C GLU A 22 -8.77 10.26 -0.67
N PHE A 23 -8.29 10.29 -1.90
CA PHE A 23 -6.90 10.04 -2.23
C PHE A 23 -6.14 11.35 -2.31
N GLU A 24 -5.18 11.52 -1.42
CA GLU A 24 -4.30 12.69 -1.39
C GLU A 24 -2.98 12.40 -2.11
N PRO A 25 -2.35 13.40 -2.76
CA PRO A 25 -1.03 13.23 -3.35
C PRO A 25 -0.02 12.73 -2.32
N PHE A 26 0.65 11.62 -2.64
CA PHE A 26 1.72 11.07 -1.82
C PHE A 26 3.04 11.23 -2.56
N THR A 27 3.78 12.28 -2.25
CA THR A 27 4.86 12.78 -3.10
C THR A 27 6.25 12.33 -2.65
N HIS A 28 6.40 11.88 -1.40
CA HIS A 28 7.69 11.45 -0.85
C HIS A 28 7.51 10.28 0.12
N PHE A 29 8.46 9.35 0.11
CA PHE A 29 8.62 8.31 1.12
C PHE A 29 10.09 8.27 1.54
N ASP A 30 10.34 8.36 2.85
CA ASP A 30 11.71 8.40 3.41
C ASP A 30 12.64 9.44 2.72
N GLY A 31 12.09 10.63 2.44
CA GLY A 31 12.80 11.71 1.74
C GLY A 31 12.99 11.51 0.23
N ALA A 32 12.67 10.34 -0.32
CA ALA A 32 12.77 10.07 -1.75
C ALA A 32 11.46 10.42 -2.50
N PRO A 33 11.52 11.00 -3.70
CA PRO A 33 10.35 11.47 -4.43
C PRO A 33 9.59 10.30 -5.07
N LEU A 34 8.26 10.36 -5.02
CA LEU A 34 7.35 9.44 -5.69
C LEU A 34 6.74 10.10 -6.94
N ARG A 35 6.38 9.30 -7.95
CA ARG A 35 5.73 9.81 -9.17
C ARG A 35 4.33 9.24 -9.31
N ALA A 36 3.35 10.13 -9.43
CA ALA A 36 1.94 9.78 -9.63
C ALA A 36 1.38 8.77 -8.61
N VAL A 37 1.79 8.94 -7.34
CA VAL A 37 1.30 8.14 -6.22
C VAL A 37 0.32 8.98 -5.40
N GLN A 38 -0.77 8.35 -4.98
CA GLN A 38 -1.73 8.92 -4.04
C GLN A 38 -2.00 7.91 -2.92
N ARG A 39 -2.37 8.40 -1.74
CA ARG A 39 -2.69 7.56 -0.58
C ARG A 39 -4.03 7.97 0.02
N ALA A 40 -4.76 6.99 0.53
CA ALA A 40 -5.90 7.21 1.40
C ALA A 40 -5.74 6.36 2.67
N ASP A 41 -5.75 7.00 3.83
CA ASP A 41 -5.60 6.29 5.10
C ASP A 41 -6.92 5.56 5.44
N VAL A 42 -6.85 4.28 5.82
CA VAL A 42 -8.03 3.46 6.17
C VAL A 42 -8.24 3.47 7.68
N THR A 43 -7.19 3.09 8.42
CA THR A 43 -7.17 3.07 9.87
C THR A 43 -5.75 3.09 10.41
N SER A 44 -5.60 3.62 11.63
CA SER A 44 -4.40 3.50 12.43
C SER A 44 -4.83 3.01 13.81
N ALA A 45 -4.44 1.79 14.16
CA ALA A 45 -4.71 1.16 15.45
C ALA A 45 -3.38 0.72 16.08
N PRO A 46 -3.32 0.47 17.40
CA PRO A 46 -2.09 -0.02 18.03
C PRO A 46 -1.57 -1.27 17.33
N GLY A 47 -0.31 -1.25 16.88
CA GLY A 47 0.32 -2.38 16.19
C GLY A 47 -0.02 -2.52 14.70
N VAL A 48 -0.93 -1.71 14.13
CA VAL A 48 -1.30 -1.83 12.72
C VAL A 48 -1.75 -0.51 12.10
N ARG A 49 -1.18 -0.20 10.94
CA ARG A 49 -1.70 0.84 10.02
C ARG A 49 -2.24 0.18 8.77
N THR A 50 -3.39 0.63 8.28
CA THR A 50 -3.93 0.22 6.99
C THR A 50 -4.15 1.44 6.12
N GLU A 51 -3.75 1.33 4.86
CA GLU A 51 -3.83 2.39 3.87
C GLU A 51 -4.17 1.81 2.50
N MET A 52 -4.71 2.66 1.64
CA MET A 52 -4.86 2.41 0.22
C MET A 52 -3.80 3.22 -0.51
N VAL A 53 -3.06 2.59 -1.41
CA VAL A 53 -2.08 3.29 -2.26
C VAL A 53 -2.51 3.14 -3.71
N HIS A 54 -2.62 4.27 -4.41
CA HIS A 54 -2.87 4.32 -5.84
C HIS A 54 -1.61 4.78 -6.55
N ILE A 55 -1.14 4.01 -7.52
CA ILE A 55 -0.04 4.39 -8.40
C ILE A 55 -0.62 4.43 -9.82
N ALA A 56 -0.71 5.60 -10.42
CA ALA A 56 -1.23 5.74 -11.78
C ALA A 56 -0.29 5.07 -12.80
N ALA A 57 -0.82 4.73 -13.97
CA ALA A 57 0.01 4.28 -15.10
C ALA A 57 1.13 5.30 -15.40
N GLY A 58 2.35 4.80 -15.62
CA GLY A 58 3.58 5.59 -15.72
C GLY A 58 4.13 6.11 -14.38
N GLY A 59 3.45 5.83 -13.26
CA GLY A 59 3.88 6.16 -11.91
C GLY A 59 5.11 5.36 -11.45
N HIS A 60 5.55 5.66 -10.23
CA HIS A 60 6.76 5.07 -9.65
C HIS A 60 6.74 5.24 -8.13
N PHE A 61 6.86 4.12 -7.42
CA PHE A 61 7.20 4.09 -6.00
C PHE A 61 8.64 3.61 -5.87
N VAL A 62 9.52 4.53 -5.49
CA VAL A 62 10.97 4.31 -5.43
C VAL A 62 11.37 3.17 -4.48
N MET A 63 12.60 2.67 -4.64
CA MET A 63 13.17 1.66 -3.76
C MET A 63 13.08 2.10 -2.29
N HIS A 64 12.38 1.32 -1.47
CA HIS A 64 12.12 1.62 -0.08
C HIS A 64 11.93 0.35 0.73
N ALA A 65 11.90 0.50 2.06
CA ALA A 65 11.56 -0.55 3.00
C ALA A 65 10.80 0.05 4.19
N SER A 66 10.25 -0.83 5.03
CA SER A 66 9.64 -0.48 6.30
C SER A 66 10.25 -1.35 7.41
N PRO A 67 10.42 -0.84 8.64
CA PRO A 67 10.74 -1.68 9.79
C PRO A 67 9.58 -2.62 10.19
N ASP A 68 8.37 -2.36 9.68
CA ASP A 68 7.18 -3.17 9.91
C ASP A 68 7.02 -4.26 8.84
N VAL A 69 6.22 -5.29 9.12
CA VAL A 69 5.77 -6.23 8.08
C VAL A 69 4.74 -5.52 7.20
N ALA A 70 4.99 -5.44 5.89
CA ALA A 70 4.03 -4.88 4.94
C ALA A 70 3.28 -5.99 4.19
N VAL A 71 1.97 -6.03 4.37
CA VAL A 71 1.05 -6.92 3.64
C VAL A 71 0.36 -6.10 2.56
N CYS A 72 0.76 -6.27 1.31
CA CYS A 72 0.30 -5.50 0.16
C CYS A 72 -0.58 -6.37 -0.75
N ASN A 73 -1.87 -6.07 -0.81
CA ASN A 73 -2.80 -6.70 -1.75
C ASN A 73 -2.95 -5.81 -2.98
N VAL A 74 -2.46 -6.26 -4.13
CA VAL A 74 -2.75 -5.63 -5.43
C VAL A 74 -4.18 -5.99 -5.81
N ILE A 75 -5.09 -5.03 -5.71
CA ILE A 75 -6.52 -5.23 -5.99
C ILE A 75 -6.80 -5.15 -7.49
N ARG A 76 -6.12 -4.23 -8.17
CA ARG A 76 -6.16 -4.01 -9.63
C ARG A 76 -4.85 -3.38 -10.08
N GLY A 77 -4.53 -3.54 -11.35
CA GLY A 77 -3.33 -2.96 -11.97
C GLY A 77 -2.33 -4.01 -12.44
N ARG A 78 -1.28 -3.54 -13.09
CA ARG A 78 -0.15 -4.38 -13.55
C ARG A 78 1.11 -3.53 -13.70
N GLY A 79 2.27 -4.15 -13.52
CA GLY A 79 3.56 -3.48 -13.65
C GLY A 79 4.70 -4.37 -13.16
N GLU A 80 5.76 -3.73 -12.65
CA GLU A 80 6.94 -4.43 -12.14
C GLU A 80 7.22 -4.11 -10.67
N LEU A 81 7.62 -5.15 -9.95
CA LEU A 81 8.27 -5.07 -8.65
C LEU A 81 9.76 -5.40 -8.83
N VAL A 82 10.64 -4.56 -8.30
CA VAL A 82 12.10 -4.71 -8.47
C VAL A 82 12.75 -4.90 -7.13
N LEU A 83 13.63 -5.89 -7.06
CA LEU A 83 14.42 -6.20 -5.88
C LEU A 83 15.79 -5.49 -5.94
N PRO A 84 16.48 -5.27 -4.80
CA PRO A 84 17.74 -4.53 -4.75
C PRO A 84 18.87 -5.15 -5.58
N GLN A 85 18.81 -6.46 -5.90
CA GLN A 85 19.78 -7.14 -6.76
C GLN A 85 19.50 -6.94 -8.26
N GLY A 86 18.44 -6.20 -8.62
CA GLY A 86 18.02 -5.96 -9.99
C GLY A 86 17.09 -7.03 -10.57
N GLU A 87 16.69 -8.03 -9.76
CA GLU A 87 15.62 -8.96 -10.15
C GLU A 87 14.31 -8.19 -10.34
N VAL A 88 13.60 -8.54 -11.40
CA VAL A 88 12.34 -7.90 -11.79
C VAL A 88 11.24 -8.95 -11.81
N LEU A 89 10.20 -8.71 -11.04
CA LEU A 89 9.00 -9.52 -10.97
C LEU A 89 7.87 -8.74 -11.64
N GLY A 90 7.31 -9.27 -12.72
CA GLY A 90 6.06 -8.74 -13.26
C GLY A 90 4.90 -9.12 -12.34
N TYR A 91 3.95 -8.22 -12.15
CA TYR A 91 2.74 -8.48 -11.38
C TYR A 91 1.48 -8.14 -12.18
N GLU A 92 0.43 -8.92 -11.95
CA GLU A 92 -0.91 -8.67 -12.49
C GLU A 92 -1.95 -9.00 -11.43
N ALA A 93 -2.80 -8.03 -11.13
CA ALA A 93 -3.80 -8.19 -10.08
C ALA A 93 -4.84 -9.30 -10.43
N PRO A 94 -5.37 -10.02 -9.42
CA PRO A 94 -5.12 -9.84 -7.99
C PRO A 94 -3.87 -10.61 -7.53
N GLU A 95 -3.05 -9.97 -6.69
CA GLU A 95 -1.83 -10.59 -6.16
C GLU A 95 -1.50 -10.09 -4.75
N LEU A 96 -0.90 -10.95 -3.93
CA LEU A 96 -0.49 -10.65 -2.56
C LEU A 96 1.03 -10.64 -2.46
N TYR A 97 1.56 -9.55 -1.90
CA TYR A 97 2.95 -9.42 -1.51
C TYR A 97 3.06 -9.28 0.01
N VAL A 98 4.02 -9.99 0.61
CA VAL A 98 4.36 -9.85 2.02
C VAL A 98 5.83 -9.49 2.11
N PHE A 99 6.12 -8.28 2.55
CA PHE A 99 7.47 -7.79 2.78
C PHE A 99 7.77 -7.89 4.27
N LEU A 100 8.83 -8.63 4.60
CA LEU A 100 9.34 -8.69 5.97
C LEU A 100 10.08 -7.38 6.31
N PRO A 101 10.37 -7.12 7.61
CA PRO A 101 11.08 -5.92 8.02
C PRO A 101 12.36 -5.69 7.21
N ASP A 102 12.57 -4.44 6.84
CA ASP A 102 13.75 -3.93 6.13
C ASP A 102 14.00 -4.58 4.76
N THR A 103 12.99 -5.24 4.17
CA THR A 103 13.10 -5.81 2.82
C THR A 103 12.85 -4.75 1.76
N LEU A 104 13.94 -4.32 1.11
CA LEU A 104 13.93 -3.34 0.04
C LEU A 104 13.16 -3.86 -1.19
N HIS A 105 12.32 -2.98 -1.74
CA HIS A 105 11.62 -3.22 -2.99
C HIS A 105 11.20 -1.90 -3.66
N GLU A 106 10.92 -1.94 -4.95
CA GLU A 106 10.54 -0.80 -5.77
C GLU A 106 9.37 -1.18 -6.70
N TRP A 107 8.37 -0.30 -6.83
CA TRP A 107 7.25 -0.48 -7.77
C TRP A 107 7.43 0.45 -8.96
N ARG A 108 7.74 -0.08 -10.14
CA ARG A 108 8.00 0.74 -11.34
C ARG A 108 7.34 0.16 -12.57
N ASN A 109 7.53 0.85 -13.70
CA ASN A 109 6.99 0.44 -15.00
C ASN A 109 5.49 0.08 -14.91
N ILE A 110 4.73 0.94 -14.21
CA ILE A 110 3.30 0.75 -13.97
C ILE A 110 2.56 0.90 -15.31
N GLU A 111 2.04 -0.20 -15.85
CA GLU A 111 1.40 -0.19 -17.17
C GLU A 111 -0.10 0.09 -17.09
N ALA A 112 -0.73 -0.25 -15.96
CA ALA A 112 -2.12 0.04 -15.66
C ALA A 112 -2.24 0.49 -14.21
N ASP A 113 -3.12 1.45 -13.94
CA ASP A 113 -3.37 2.00 -12.61
C ASP A 113 -3.44 0.92 -11.52
N THR A 114 -2.47 0.96 -10.61
CA THR A 114 -2.31 0.03 -9.52
C THR A 114 -2.99 0.55 -8.28
N LEU A 115 -3.87 -0.27 -7.69
CA LEU A 115 -4.48 -0.01 -6.39
C LEU A 115 -4.06 -1.11 -5.42
N LEU A 116 -3.36 -0.69 -4.36
CA LEU A 116 -2.90 -1.54 -3.27
C LEU A 116 -3.77 -1.29 -2.05
N SER A 117 -4.12 -2.36 -1.34
CA SER A 117 -4.48 -2.29 0.08
C SER A 117 -3.29 -2.80 0.88
N THR A 118 -2.72 -1.90 1.69
CA THR A 118 -1.51 -2.17 2.47
C THR A 118 -1.85 -2.20 3.94
N ALA A 119 -1.41 -3.24 4.65
CA ALA A 119 -1.36 -3.26 6.11
C ALA A 119 0.11 -3.32 6.56
N LEU A 120 0.51 -2.35 7.37
CA LEU A 120 1.80 -2.33 8.06
C LEU A 120 1.56 -2.81 9.48
N VAL A 121 2.19 -3.94 9.83
CA VAL A 121 2.06 -4.59 11.13
C VAL A 121 3.37 -4.49 11.86
N GLU A 122 3.35 -3.87 13.05
CA GLU A 122 4.54 -3.66 13.86
C GLU A 122 5.29 -4.97 14.09
N ALA A 123 6.56 -5.01 13.70
CA ALA A 123 7.45 -6.10 14.03
C ALA A 123 7.88 -5.96 15.50
N ARG A 124 7.74 -7.04 16.28
CA ARG A 124 8.11 -7.07 17.71
C ARG A 124 9.59 -7.34 17.93
#